data_AF-A0A2T0S5N7-F1
#
_entry.id   AF-A0A2T0S5N7-F1
#
_cell.length_a   1.000
_cell.length_b   1.000
_cell.length_c   1.000
_cell.angle_alpha   90.00
_cell.angle_beta   90.00
_cell.angle_gamma   90.00
#
_symmetry.space_group_name_H-M   'P 1'
#
loop_
_entity.id
_entity.type
_entity.pdbx_description
1 polymer ?
#
loop_
_entity_poly.entity_id
_entity_poly.type
_entity_poly.pdbx_seq_one_letter_code
_entity_poly.pdbx_strand_id
1 'polypeptide(L)'
;MNRLFRLGPVLRARKAQEDAARGAVMQSRQEIRDAQALVKRRQLELAGADAPTEGTARAMVASLVARQSMAATLSGAHRMVTDAEDRTREKVAELADAAKRHRAVEMLAERHAETVRRHDLGVEQTAIDEMAVTAKARNAARGIAATGEERASSLRHGGGSIADRRSAAAREDAAREAANSVAARRPRLDLADARQSIDAARTRMSLGAKRSPASAELEDEGRADDDHGSRA
;
A
#
# COMPACT_ATOMS: atom_id res chain seq x y z
N MET A 1 32.40 7.74 -7.45
CA MET A 1 30.99 7.94 -7.01
C MET A 1 30.78 7.19 -5.69
N ASN A 2 30.12 7.77 -4.69
CA ASN A 2 29.84 7.05 -3.43
C ASN A 2 28.73 6.02 -3.69
N ARG A 3 29.03 4.73 -3.48
CA ARG A 3 28.11 3.60 -3.72
C ARG A 3 27.04 3.46 -2.63
N LEU A 4 27.25 4.09 -1.48
CA LEU A 4 26.31 4.04 -0.37
C LEU A 4 25.20 5.08 -0.52
N PHE A 5 23.96 4.62 -0.38
CA PHE A 5 22.80 5.50 -0.32
C PHE A 5 22.83 6.31 1.00
N ARG A 6 23.06 7.62 0.88
CA ARG A 6 23.22 8.53 2.05
C ARG A 6 21.99 8.56 2.96
N LEU A 7 20.79 8.28 2.42
CA LEU A 7 19.54 8.22 3.19
C LEU A 7 19.21 6.80 3.66
N GLY A 8 20.14 5.85 3.60
CA GLY A 8 19.95 4.49 4.10
C GLY A 8 19.49 4.41 5.57
N PRO A 9 20.08 5.19 6.51
CA PRO A 9 19.57 5.27 7.89
C PRO A 9 18.12 5.80 7.98
N VAL A 10 17.78 6.77 7.14
CA VAL A 10 16.41 7.36 7.09
C VAL A 10 15.41 6.33 6.60
N LEU A 11 15.75 5.53 5.58
CA LEU A 11 14.89 4.45 5.07
C LEU A 11 14.58 3.43 6.18
N ARG A 12 15.60 3.02 6.94
CA ARG A 12 15.41 2.12 8.10
C ARG A 12 14.53 2.73 9.19
N ALA A 13 14.75 4.01 9.51
CA ALA A 13 13.93 4.71 10.49
C ALA A 13 12.46 4.83 10.04
N ARG A 14 12.21 5.09 8.75
CA ARG A 14 10.86 5.16 8.18
C ARG A 14 10.15 3.81 8.19
N LYS A 15 10.88 2.74 7.86
CA LYS A 15 10.36 1.37 7.99
C LYS A 15 9.98 1.04 9.45
N ALA A 16 10.85 1.37 10.40
CA ALA A 16 10.54 1.17 11.82
C ALA A 16 9.31 1.98 12.29
N GLN A 17 9.12 3.20 11.76
CA GLN A 17 7.92 4.01 12.02
C GLN A 17 6.65 3.37 11.43
N GLU A 18 6.73 2.82 10.22
CA GLU A 18 5.62 2.08 9.61
C GLU A 18 5.27 0.83 10.44
N ASP A 19 6.28 0.07 10.87
CA ASP A 19 6.10 -1.13 11.69
C ASP A 19 5.48 -0.78 13.06
N ALA A 20 5.91 0.31 13.69
CA ALA A 20 5.32 0.81 14.93
C ALA A 20 3.84 1.22 14.74
N ALA A 21 3.53 1.96 13.66
CA ALA A 21 2.15 2.33 13.34
C ALA A 21 1.27 1.10 13.06
N ARG A 22 1.83 0.08 12.41
CA ARG A 22 1.15 -1.20 12.17
C ARG A 22 0.84 -1.92 13.49
N GLY A 23 1.79 -1.93 14.42
CA GLY A 23 1.59 -2.43 15.78
C GLY A 23 0.45 -1.71 16.51
N ALA A 24 0.41 -0.38 16.42
CA ALA A 24 -0.66 0.43 17.02
C ALA A 24 -2.05 0.09 16.46
N VAL A 25 -2.18 -0.12 15.14
CA VAL A 25 -3.45 -0.56 14.52
C VAL A 25 -3.85 -1.96 14.99
N MET A 26 -2.90 -2.87 15.16
CA MET A 26 -3.21 -4.21 15.68
C MET A 26 -3.70 -4.16 17.13
N GLN A 27 -3.08 -3.32 17.96
CA GLN A 27 -3.50 -3.08 19.34
C GLN A 27 -4.90 -2.46 19.39
N SER A 28 -5.17 -1.42 18.60
CA SER A 28 -6.49 -0.76 18.61
C SER A 28 -7.62 -1.69 18.16
N ARG A 29 -7.33 -2.58 17.20
CA ARG A 29 -8.28 -3.65 16.80
C ARG A 29 -8.54 -4.65 17.91
N GLN A 30 -7.55 -4.94 18.76
CA GLN A 30 -7.77 -5.77 19.94
C GLN A 30 -8.67 -5.05 20.94
N GLU A 31 -8.45 -3.75 21.18
CA GLU A 31 -9.29 -2.94 22.07
C GLU A 31 -10.76 -2.91 21.63
N ILE A 32 -11.02 -2.83 20.32
CA ILE A 32 -12.39 -2.98 19.78
C ILE A 32 -12.99 -4.33 20.17
N ARG A 33 -12.25 -5.44 20.00
CA ARG A 33 -12.73 -6.78 20.35
C ARG A 33 -13.04 -6.89 21.85
N ASP A 34 -12.19 -6.32 22.69
CA ASP A 34 -12.37 -6.32 24.14
C ASP A 34 -13.60 -5.48 24.55
N ALA A 35 -13.81 -4.33 23.91
CA ALA A 35 -15.00 -3.51 24.12
C ALA A 35 -16.29 -4.22 23.64
N GLN A 36 -16.25 -4.92 22.50
CA GLN A 36 -17.37 -5.73 22.02
C GLN A 36 -17.67 -6.91 22.95
N ALA A 37 -16.64 -7.55 23.50
CA ALA A 37 -16.81 -8.60 24.51
C ALA A 37 -17.46 -8.05 25.79
N LEU A 38 -17.09 -6.84 26.22
CA LEU A 38 -17.74 -6.15 27.33
C LEU A 38 -19.22 -5.88 27.05
N VAL A 39 -19.57 -5.37 25.87
CA VAL A 39 -20.97 -5.17 25.45
C VAL A 39 -21.75 -6.48 25.55
N LYS A 40 -21.21 -7.57 24.98
CA LYS A 40 -21.85 -8.89 25.03
C LYS A 40 -22.07 -9.37 26.46
N ARG A 41 -21.09 -9.16 27.36
CA ARG A 41 -21.23 -9.50 28.78
C ARG A 41 -22.35 -8.70 29.45
N ARG A 42 -22.38 -7.38 29.26
CA ARG A 42 -23.43 -6.50 29.83
C ARG A 42 -24.82 -6.81 29.27
N GLN A 43 -24.91 -7.21 28.00
CA GLN A 43 -26.15 -7.65 27.39
C GLN A 43 -26.67 -8.94 28.02
N LEU A 44 -25.80 -9.92 28.28
CA LEU A 44 -26.17 -11.15 28.98
C LEU A 44 -26.58 -10.90 30.43
N GLU A 45 -25.88 -10.00 31.14
CA GLU A 45 -26.26 -9.58 32.50
C GLU A 45 -27.65 -8.95 32.53
N LEU A 46 -27.95 -8.05 31.58
CA LEU A 46 -29.27 -7.41 31.49
C LEU A 46 -30.37 -8.41 31.11
N ALA A 47 -30.08 -9.37 30.22
CA ALA A 47 -31.02 -10.40 29.81
C ALA A 47 -31.32 -11.40 30.94
N GLY A 48 -30.32 -11.74 31.77
CA GLY A 48 -30.50 -12.66 32.90
C GLY A 48 -31.09 -12.03 34.15
N ALA A 49 -31.13 -10.69 34.24
CA ALA A 49 -31.71 -9.98 35.37
C ALA A 49 -33.24 -9.98 35.29
N ASP A 50 -33.92 -11.11 35.53
CA ASP A 50 -35.38 -11.20 35.42
C ASP A 50 -36.14 -10.32 36.42
N ALA A 51 -37.37 -9.92 36.06
CA ALA A 51 -38.22 -9.11 36.93
C ALA A 51 -38.86 -10.07 37.95
N PRO A 52 -38.95 -9.70 39.23
CA PRO A 52 -39.65 -10.53 40.20
C PRO A 52 -41.09 -10.76 39.73
N THR A 53 -41.47 -12.02 39.53
CA THR A 53 -42.86 -12.39 39.16
C THR A 53 -43.82 -12.21 40.33
N GLU A 54 -43.29 -12.26 41.55
CA GLU A 54 -44.00 -12.06 42.80
C GLU A 54 -43.13 -11.23 43.74
N GLY A 55 -43.71 -10.22 44.42
CA GLY A 55 -42.96 -9.39 45.34
C GLY A 55 -43.73 -8.17 45.84
N THR A 56 -43.26 -7.59 46.94
CA THR A 56 -43.79 -6.33 47.46
C THR A 56 -43.52 -5.19 46.46
N ALA A 57 -44.34 -4.14 46.46
CA ALA A 57 -44.17 -2.98 45.57
C ALA A 57 -42.74 -2.39 45.61
N ARG A 58 -42.09 -2.44 46.79
CA ARG A 58 -40.70 -2.01 46.98
C ARG A 58 -39.70 -2.88 46.21
N ALA A 59 -39.92 -4.20 46.16
CA ALA A 59 -39.06 -5.12 45.41
C ALA A 59 -39.18 -4.88 43.89
N MET A 60 -40.39 -4.60 43.40
CA MET A 60 -40.61 -4.24 42.00
C MET A 60 -39.85 -2.96 41.62
N VAL A 61 -39.99 -1.88 42.42
CA VAL A 61 -39.26 -0.62 42.18
C VAL A 61 -37.74 -0.82 42.22
N ALA A 62 -37.22 -1.59 43.19
CA ALA A 62 -35.80 -1.90 43.26
C ALA A 62 -35.31 -2.64 42.00
N SER A 63 -36.07 -3.61 41.50
CA SER A 63 -35.74 -4.34 40.27
C SER A 63 -35.74 -3.44 39.03
N LEU A 64 -36.68 -2.49 38.95
CA LEU A 64 -36.76 -1.53 37.86
C LEU A 64 -35.54 -0.61 37.83
N VAL A 65 -35.17 -0.06 38.99
CA VAL A 65 -33.99 0.80 39.14
C VAL A 65 -32.70 0.02 38.81
N ALA A 66 -32.60 -1.23 39.26
CA ALA A 66 -31.47 -2.09 38.93
C ALA A 66 -31.34 -2.32 37.41
N ARG A 67 -32.45 -2.65 36.73
CA ARG A 67 -32.47 -2.81 35.26
C ARG A 67 -32.12 -1.51 34.54
N GLN A 68 -32.63 -0.37 35.00
CA GLN A 68 -32.30 0.93 34.43
C GLN A 68 -30.81 1.26 34.57
N SER A 69 -30.22 0.95 35.73
CA SER A 69 -28.77 1.07 35.94
C SER A 69 -27.97 0.16 35.00
N MET A 70 -28.38 -1.11 34.86
CA MET A 70 -27.74 -2.05 33.92
C MET A 70 -27.86 -1.57 32.47
N ALA A 71 -29.02 -1.09 32.05
CA ALA A 71 -29.23 -0.51 30.72
C ALA A 71 -28.30 0.69 30.48
N ALA A 72 -28.14 1.58 31.46
CA ALA A 72 -27.20 2.69 31.37
C ALA A 72 -25.74 2.20 31.22
N THR A 73 -25.33 1.17 31.96
CA THR A 73 -23.98 0.59 31.80
C THR A 73 -23.77 -0.06 30.43
N LEU A 74 -24.81 -0.69 29.86
CA LEU A 74 -24.77 -1.25 28.51
C LEU A 74 -24.62 -0.15 27.46
N SER A 75 -25.38 0.95 27.58
CA SER A 75 -25.22 2.13 26.71
C SER A 75 -23.81 2.71 26.82
N GLY A 76 -23.22 2.76 28.03
CA GLY A 76 -21.83 3.15 28.23
C GLY A 76 -20.85 2.24 27.50
N ALA A 77 -21.04 0.91 27.57
CA ALA A 77 -20.21 -0.05 26.86
C ALA A 77 -20.31 0.10 25.33
N HIS A 78 -21.49 0.41 24.79
CA HIS A 78 -21.64 0.72 23.37
C HIS A 78 -20.85 1.96 22.95
N ARG A 79 -20.87 3.03 23.77
CA ARG A 79 -20.06 4.23 23.50
C ARG A 79 -18.57 3.90 23.47
N MET A 80 -18.09 3.04 24.38
CA MET A 80 -16.70 2.60 24.38
C MET A 80 -16.30 1.88 23.09
N VAL A 81 -17.21 1.11 22.48
CA VAL A 81 -16.95 0.49 21.16
C VAL A 81 -16.81 1.55 20.08
N THR A 82 -17.75 2.51 20.02
CA THR A 82 -17.68 3.63 19.06
C THR A 82 -16.39 4.42 19.21
N ASP A 83 -16.00 4.78 20.43
CA ASP A 83 -14.76 5.51 20.71
C ASP A 83 -13.52 4.71 20.26
N ALA A 84 -13.50 3.39 20.48
CA ALA A 84 -12.41 2.51 20.05
C ALA A 84 -12.35 2.39 18.51
N GLU A 85 -13.49 2.38 17.83
CA GLU A 85 -13.58 2.42 16.38
C GLU A 85 -13.09 3.75 15.80
N ASP A 86 -13.48 4.88 16.40
CA ASP A 86 -13.00 6.22 16.02
C ASP A 86 -11.48 6.30 16.13
N ARG A 87 -10.91 5.92 17.28
CA ARG A 87 -9.44 5.87 17.48
C ARG A 87 -8.76 4.93 16.48
N THR A 88 -9.38 3.79 16.16
CA THR A 88 -8.81 2.87 15.16
C THR A 88 -8.79 3.49 13.77
N ARG A 89 -9.81 4.27 13.38
CA ARG A 89 -9.80 5.01 12.11
C ARG A 89 -8.65 6.01 12.05
N GLU A 90 -8.38 6.72 13.14
CA GLU A 90 -7.22 7.62 13.25
C GLU A 90 -5.90 6.87 13.09
N LYS A 91 -5.73 5.73 13.78
CA LYS A 91 -4.51 4.89 13.66
C LYS A 91 -4.30 4.31 12.27
N VAL A 92 -5.37 3.97 11.55
CA VAL A 92 -5.28 3.53 10.16
C VAL A 92 -4.84 4.69 9.25
N ALA A 93 -5.30 5.91 9.50
CA ALA A 93 -4.84 7.09 8.76
C ALA A 93 -3.35 7.38 9.04
N GLU A 94 -2.91 7.29 10.29
CA GLU A 94 -1.50 7.43 10.68
C GLU A 94 -0.61 6.40 9.98
N LEU A 95 -1.04 5.13 9.92
CA LEU A 95 -0.34 4.08 9.20
C LEU A 95 -0.23 4.38 7.70
N ALA A 96 -1.32 4.83 7.07
CA ALA A 96 -1.31 5.19 5.66
C ALA A 96 -0.32 6.32 5.37
N ASP A 97 -0.23 7.33 6.24
CA ASP A 97 0.71 8.43 6.09
C ASP A 97 2.16 8.00 6.37
N ALA A 98 2.40 7.11 7.33
CA ALA A 98 3.71 6.51 7.57
C ALA A 98 4.20 5.72 6.34
N ALA A 99 3.31 4.90 5.76
CA ALA A 99 3.59 4.12 4.54
C ALA A 99 3.91 5.03 3.34
N LYS A 100 3.16 6.12 3.13
CA LYS A 100 3.46 7.12 2.09
C LYS A 100 4.87 7.71 2.25
N ARG A 101 5.25 8.09 3.47
CA ARG A 101 6.59 8.66 3.75
C ARG A 101 7.69 7.63 3.54
N HIS A 102 7.47 6.37 3.92
CA HIS A 102 8.42 5.30 3.67
C HIS A 102 8.61 5.07 2.16
N ARG A 103 7.51 4.95 1.40
CA ARG A 103 7.55 4.74 -0.05
C ARG A 103 8.26 5.88 -0.79
N ALA A 104 8.09 7.13 -0.36
CA ALA A 104 8.79 8.27 -0.95
C ALA A 104 10.32 8.14 -0.86
N VAL A 105 10.84 7.66 0.29
CA VAL A 105 12.29 7.45 0.49
C VAL A 105 12.77 6.22 -0.28
N GLU A 106 11.95 5.17 -0.34
CA GLU A 106 12.23 3.97 -1.12
C GLU A 106 12.43 4.28 -2.60
N MET A 107 11.56 5.12 -3.20
CA MET A 107 11.72 5.57 -4.59
C MET A 107 13.04 6.33 -4.83
N LEU A 108 13.51 7.10 -3.85
CA LEU A 108 14.82 7.77 -3.96
C LEU A 108 15.97 6.75 -3.90
N ALA A 109 15.83 5.69 -3.09
CA ALA A 109 16.79 4.60 -3.03
C ALA A 109 16.84 3.82 -4.36
N GLU A 110 15.68 3.52 -4.94
CA GLU A 110 15.56 2.86 -6.26
C GLU A 110 16.27 3.68 -7.35
N ARG A 111 15.99 4.99 -7.43
CA ARG A 111 16.66 5.90 -8.39
C ARG A 111 18.18 5.97 -8.18
N HIS A 112 18.62 5.99 -6.93
CA HIS A 112 20.05 5.97 -6.63
C HIS A 112 20.71 4.68 -7.11
N ALA A 113 20.09 3.53 -6.84
CA ALA A 113 20.59 2.23 -7.30
C ALA A 113 20.64 2.12 -8.83
N GLU A 114 19.65 2.68 -9.54
CA GLU A 114 19.70 2.81 -11.00
C GLU A 114 20.85 3.69 -11.48
N THR A 115 21.08 4.83 -10.81
CA THR A 115 22.17 5.74 -11.18
C THR A 115 23.53 5.09 -10.98
N VAL A 116 23.73 4.37 -9.87
CA VAL A 116 24.96 3.61 -9.59
C VAL A 116 25.16 2.53 -10.66
N ARG A 117 24.11 1.75 -10.99
CA ARG A 117 24.19 0.74 -12.05
C ARG A 117 24.57 1.33 -13.41
N ARG A 118 23.99 2.47 -13.81
CA ARG A 118 24.34 3.15 -15.07
C ARG A 118 25.78 3.64 -15.08
N HIS A 119 26.25 4.19 -13.96
CA HIS A 119 27.63 4.62 -13.83
C HIS A 119 28.59 3.43 -13.95
N ASP A 120 28.31 2.33 -13.25
CA ASP A 120 29.16 1.14 -13.27
C ASP A 120 29.24 0.53 -14.68
N LEU A 121 28.10 0.41 -15.38
CA LEU A 121 28.07 -0.02 -16.79
C LEU A 121 28.85 0.93 -17.71
N GLY A 122 28.78 2.25 -17.47
CA GLY A 122 29.54 3.24 -18.24
C GLY A 122 31.05 3.08 -18.05
N VAL A 123 31.51 2.89 -16.82
CA VAL A 123 32.92 2.65 -16.50
C VAL A 123 33.40 1.33 -17.12
N GLU A 124 32.61 0.28 -17.05
CA GLU A 124 32.91 -1.01 -17.67
C GLU A 124 33.04 -0.88 -19.20
N GLN A 125 32.11 -0.16 -19.84
CA GLN A 125 32.16 0.09 -21.28
C GLN A 125 33.41 0.89 -21.67
N THR A 126 33.72 1.98 -20.95
CA THR A 126 34.94 2.76 -21.21
C THR A 126 36.20 1.91 -21.05
N ALA A 127 36.26 1.04 -20.04
CA ALA A 127 37.38 0.11 -19.87
C ALA A 127 37.51 -0.88 -21.04
N ILE A 128 36.39 -1.41 -21.55
CA ILE A 128 36.37 -2.28 -22.74
C ILE A 128 36.86 -1.52 -23.97
N ASP A 129 36.41 -0.28 -24.16
CA ASP A 129 36.79 0.55 -25.30
C ASP A 129 38.29 0.89 -25.26
N GLU A 130 38.85 1.22 -24.08
CA GLU A 130 40.29 1.44 -23.88
C GLU A 130 41.11 0.17 -24.19
N MET A 131 40.66 -1.01 -23.73
CA MET A 131 41.29 -2.28 -24.07
C MET A 131 41.23 -2.57 -25.57
N ALA A 132 40.11 -2.27 -26.23
CA ALA A 132 39.95 -2.45 -27.67
C ALA A 132 40.87 -1.52 -28.47
N VAL A 133 40.97 -0.24 -28.08
CA VAL A 133 41.86 0.75 -28.71
C VAL A 133 43.33 0.35 -28.54
N THR A 134 43.74 -0.04 -27.32
CA THR A 134 45.11 -0.47 -27.04
C THR A 134 45.47 -1.78 -27.75
N ALA A 135 44.54 -2.75 -27.83
CA ALA A 135 44.74 -3.99 -28.59
C ALA A 135 44.89 -3.72 -30.09
N LYS A 136 44.03 -2.86 -30.67
CA LYS A 136 44.13 -2.44 -32.07
C LYS A 136 45.47 -1.75 -32.38
N ALA A 137 45.90 -0.82 -31.51
CA ALA A 137 47.19 -0.16 -31.65
C ALA A 137 48.37 -1.16 -31.59
N ARG A 138 48.30 -2.13 -30.69
CA ARG A 138 49.31 -3.20 -30.56
C ARG A 138 49.36 -4.09 -31.81
N ASN A 139 48.21 -4.48 -32.35
CA ASN A 139 48.14 -5.31 -33.56
C ASN A 139 48.69 -4.56 -34.79
N ALA A 140 48.38 -3.26 -34.91
CA ALA A 140 48.94 -2.40 -35.94
C ALA A 140 50.47 -2.30 -35.84
N ALA A 141 51.01 -2.10 -34.63
CA ALA A 141 52.46 -2.04 -34.41
C ALA A 141 53.18 -3.37 -34.71
N ARG A 142 52.49 -4.51 -34.60
CA ARG A 142 53.02 -5.85 -34.96
C ARG A 142 52.97 -6.15 -36.46
N GLY A 143 52.46 -5.23 -37.28
CA GLY A 143 52.32 -5.46 -38.73
C GLY A 143 51.24 -6.48 -39.09
N ILE A 144 50.39 -6.88 -38.14
CA ILE A 144 49.22 -7.71 -38.40
C ILE A 144 48.17 -6.79 -39.00
N ALA A 145 48.15 -6.67 -40.33
CA ALA A 145 47.14 -5.90 -41.03
C ALA A 145 45.76 -6.51 -40.70
N ALA A 146 44.89 -5.71 -40.07
CA ALA A 146 43.53 -6.08 -39.70
C ALA A 146 42.71 -6.65 -40.89
N THR A 147 43.13 -6.37 -42.13
CA THR A 147 42.55 -6.86 -43.36
C THR A 147 42.74 -8.37 -43.60
N GLY A 148 43.73 -9.01 -42.98
CA GLY A 148 43.96 -10.46 -43.09
C GLY A 148 43.11 -11.31 -42.14
N GLU A 149 42.83 -10.79 -40.93
CA GLU A 149 42.19 -11.55 -39.86
C GLU A 149 40.64 -11.55 -39.96
N GLU A 150 40.01 -10.52 -40.54
CA GLU A 150 38.56 -10.52 -40.81
C GLU A 150 38.15 -11.61 -41.82
N ARG A 151 39.01 -11.93 -42.79
CA ARG A 151 38.80 -13.07 -43.72
C ARG A 151 39.02 -14.42 -43.05
N ALA A 152 39.90 -14.51 -42.05
CA ALA A 152 40.13 -15.75 -41.31
C ALA A 152 39.08 -15.99 -40.20
N SER A 153 38.54 -14.93 -39.59
CA SER A 153 37.55 -15.03 -38.51
C SER A 153 36.14 -15.34 -39.02
N SER A 154 35.78 -14.84 -40.21
CA SER A 154 34.54 -15.24 -40.92
C SER A 154 34.55 -16.70 -41.38
N LEU A 155 35.74 -17.31 -41.53
CA LEU A 155 35.89 -18.75 -41.78
C LEU A 155 35.91 -19.58 -40.48
N ARG A 156 36.22 -18.97 -39.32
CA ARG A 156 36.31 -19.65 -38.03
C ARG A 156 34.99 -19.61 -37.23
N HIS A 157 34.16 -18.58 -37.42
CA HIS A 157 32.75 -18.59 -37.00
C HIS A 157 31.93 -19.11 -38.17
N GLY A 158 32.05 -20.41 -38.40
CA GLY A 158 31.34 -21.13 -39.46
C GLY A 158 29.89 -20.69 -39.49
N GLY A 159 29.46 -20.21 -40.67
CA GLY A 159 28.05 -20.07 -40.98
C GLY A 159 27.38 -21.38 -40.58
N GLY A 160 26.52 -21.31 -39.56
CA GLY A 160 25.93 -22.46 -38.89
C GLY A 160 25.56 -23.52 -39.92
N SER A 161 26.03 -24.73 -39.67
CA SER A 161 25.74 -25.93 -40.45
C SER A 161 24.26 -25.91 -40.85
N ILE A 162 23.92 -26.44 -42.03
CA ILE A 162 22.51 -26.56 -42.46
C ILE A 162 21.65 -27.22 -41.35
N ALA A 163 22.26 -28.06 -40.50
CA ALA A 163 21.65 -28.61 -39.29
C ALA A 163 21.27 -27.54 -38.24
N ASP A 164 22.12 -26.56 -37.96
CA ASP A 164 21.83 -25.48 -37.01
C ASP A 164 20.74 -24.56 -37.54
N ARG A 165 20.75 -24.23 -38.84
CA ARG A 165 19.67 -23.45 -39.47
C ARG A 165 18.33 -24.16 -39.45
N ARG A 166 18.30 -25.49 -39.66
CA ARG A 166 17.08 -26.30 -39.49
C ARG A 166 16.64 -26.36 -38.02
N SER A 167 17.58 -26.44 -37.09
CA SER A 167 17.25 -26.44 -35.65
C SER A 167 16.72 -25.08 -35.18
N ALA A 168 17.23 -23.98 -35.74
CA ALA A 168 16.73 -22.63 -35.46
C ALA A 168 15.33 -22.42 -36.04
N ALA A 169 15.08 -22.87 -37.27
CA ALA A 169 13.74 -22.84 -37.87
C ALA A 169 12.74 -23.68 -37.05
N ALA A 170 13.13 -24.89 -36.64
CA ALA A 170 12.28 -25.76 -35.80
C ALA A 170 12.00 -25.14 -34.41
N ARG A 171 12.96 -24.43 -33.82
CA ARG A 171 12.76 -23.70 -32.56
C ARG A 171 11.84 -22.49 -32.76
N GLU A 172 11.94 -21.79 -33.89
CA GLU A 172 11.08 -20.66 -34.21
C GLU A 172 9.63 -21.12 -34.46
N ASP A 173 9.44 -22.25 -35.13
CA ASP A 173 8.11 -22.85 -35.34
C ASP A 173 7.51 -23.34 -34.01
N ALA A 174 8.31 -23.98 -33.15
CA ALA A 174 7.87 -24.37 -31.81
C ALA A 174 7.52 -23.14 -30.92
N ALA A 175 8.27 -22.04 -31.06
CA ALA A 175 7.97 -20.79 -30.36
C ALA A 175 6.68 -20.14 -30.86
N ARG A 176 6.39 -20.20 -32.17
CA ARG A 176 5.13 -19.72 -32.76
C ARG A 176 3.94 -20.56 -32.32
N GLU A 177 4.08 -21.88 -32.26
CA GLU A 177 3.04 -22.78 -31.79
C GLU A 177 2.77 -22.59 -30.28
N ALA A 178 3.83 -22.40 -29.48
CA ALA A 178 3.70 -22.04 -28.07
C ALA A 178 2.99 -20.68 -27.89
N ALA A 179 3.34 -19.66 -28.68
CA ALA A 179 2.68 -18.36 -28.63
C ALA A 179 1.20 -18.45 -29.02
N ASN A 180 0.86 -19.22 -30.06
CA ASN A 180 -0.52 -19.42 -30.50
C ASN A 180 -1.35 -20.21 -29.46
N SER A 181 -0.77 -21.22 -28.81
CA SER A 181 -1.48 -21.97 -27.76
C SER A 181 -1.70 -21.15 -26.49
N VAL A 182 -0.76 -20.26 -26.13
CA VAL A 182 -0.94 -19.29 -25.04
C VAL A 182 -2.01 -18.26 -25.40
N ALA A 183 -2.05 -17.78 -26.64
CA ALA A 183 -3.10 -16.87 -27.11
C ALA A 183 -4.49 -17.54 -27.10
N ALA A 184 -4.58 -18.83 -27.46
CA ALA A 184 -5.82 -19.59 -27.44
C ALA A 184 -6.32 -19.93 -26.02
N ARG A 185 -5.41 -20.04 -25.04
CA ARG A 185 -5.74 -20.29 -23.62
C ARG A 185 -6.01 -19.02 -22.81
N ARG A 186 -5.83 -17.83 -23.39
CA ARG A 186 -6.24 -16.60 -22.72
C ARG A 186 -7.77 -16.58 -22.64
N PRO A 187 -8.36 -16.48 -21.44
CA PRO A 187 -9.79 -16.21 -21.33
C PRO A 187 -10.06 -14.92 -22.11
N ARG A 188 -11.05 -14.95 -23.01
CA ARG A 188 -11.54 -13.75 -23.69
C ARG A 188 -12.08 -12.83 -22.60
N LEU A 189 -11.22 -11.96 -22.08
CA LEU A 189 -11.63 -10.85 -21.23
C LEU A 189 -12.53 -10.00 -22.10
N ASP A 190 -13.83 -10.08 -21.83
CA ASP A 190 -14.80 -9.24 -22.50
C ASP A 190 -14.53 -7.79 -22.09
N LEU A 191 -13.90 -7.06 -23.00
CA LEU A 191 -13.52 -5.67 -22.79
C LEU A 191 -14.76 -4.77 -22.62
N ALA A 192 -15.95 -5.23 -23.04
CA ALA A 192 -17.20 -4.53 -22.78
C ALA A 192 -17.57 -4.58 -21.29
N ASP A 193 -17.37 -5.75 -20.66
CA ASP A 193 -17.68 -5.98 -19.25
C ASP A 193 -16.70 -5.22 -18.34
N ALA A 194 -15.42 -5.19 -18.73
CA ALA A 194 -14.41 -4.36 -18.05
C ALA A 194 -14.76 -2.86 -18.12
N ARG A 195 -15.23 -2.36 -19.26
CA ARG A 195 -15.67 -0.95 -19.40
C ARG A 195 -16.90 -0.66 -18.54
N GLN A 196 -17.89 -1.54 -18.53
CA GLN A 196 -19.07 -1.38 -17.67
C GLN A 196 -18.70 -1.36 -16.18
N SER A 197 -17.75 -2.21 -15.76
CA SER A 197 -17.28 -2.22 -14.37
C SER A 197 -16.59 -0.91 -13.95
N ILE A 198 -15.80 -0.32 -14.86
CA ILE A 198 -15.11 0.95 -14.64
C ILE A 198 -16.11 2.11 -14.58
N ASP A 199 -17.07 2.15 -15.50
CA ASP A 199 -18.09 3.19 -15.51
C ASP A 199 -19.02 3.11 -14.28
N ALA A 200 -19.39 1.91 -13.84
CA ALA A 200 -20.16 1.68 -12.61
C ALA A 200 -19.38 2.07 -11.34
N ALA A 201 -18.06 1.89 -11.32
CA ALA A 201 -17.21 2.39 -10.24
C ALA A 201 -17.15 3.92 -10.24
N ARG A 202 -17.06 4.54 -11.42
CA ARG A 202 -17.05 6.00 -11.59
C ARG A 202 -18.35 6.66 -11.16
N THR A 203 -19.50 6.05 -11.46
CA THR A 203 -20.81 6.57 -11.01
C THR A 203 -20.95 6.50 -9.48
N ARG A 204 -20.49 5.41 -8.86
CA ARG A 204 -20.47 5.28 -7.39
C ARG A 204 -19.60 6.35 -6.72
N MET A 205 -18.43 6.65 -7.28
CA MET A 205 -17.60 7.74 -6.78
C MET A 205 -18.21 9.13 -7.00
N SER A 206 -18.87 9.36 -8.14
CA SER A 206 -19.55 10.63 -8.45
C SER A 206 -20.76 10.90 -7.53
N LEU A 207 -21.49 9.86 -7.12
CA LEU A 207 -22.64 9.99 -6.24
C LEU A 207 -22.22 10.23 -4.77
N GLY A 208 -21.05 9.74 -4.35
CA GLY A 208 -20.48 10.04 -3.04
C GLY A 208 -20.08 11.52 -2.88
N ALA A 209 -19.67 12.18 -3.96
CA ALA A 209 -19.26 13.59 -3.95
C ALA A 209 -20.43 14.59 -3.97
N LYS A 210 -21.67 14.14 -4.21
CA LYS A 210 -22.87 14.99 -4.25
C LYS A 210 -23.71 14.95 -2.96
N ARG A 211 -23.29 14.22 -1.92
CA ARG A 211 -23.84 14.41 -0.57
C ARG A 211 -23.34 15.76 -0.06
N SER A 212 -24.15 16.79 -0.30
CA SER A 212 -24.04 18.14 0.24
C SER A 212 -23.70 18.07 1.74
N PRO A 213 -22.70 18.81 2.23
CA PRO A 213 -22.55 19.00 3.66
C PRO A 213 -23.82 19.68 4.15
N ALA A 214 -24.56 19.01 5.04
CA ALA A 214 -25.66 19.62 5.75
C ALA A 214 -25.12 20.84 6.49
N SER A 215 -25.83 21.94 6.33
CA SER A 215 -25.61 23.26 6.92
C SER A 215 -25.18 23.14 8.38
N ALA A 216 -23.94 23.51 8.66
CA ALA A 216 -23.53 23.84 10.02
C ALA A 216 -24.19 25.19 10.35
N GLU A 217 -25.32 25.11 11.04
CA GLU A 217 -25.95 26.26 11.69
C GLU A 217 -24.95 26.82 12.70
N LEU A 218 -24.34 27.95 12.34
CA LEU A 218 -23.63 28.83 13.25
C LEU A 218 -24.69 29.54 14.10
N GLU A 219 -25.01 28.96 15.24
CA GLU A 219 -25.69 29.66 16.33
C GLU A 219 -24.72 30.68 16.93
N ASP A 220 -24.80 31.91 16.42
CA ASP A 220 -24.23 33.12 16.99
C ASP A 220 -25.12 33.54 18.18
N GLU A 221 -24.94 32.84 19.32
CA GLU A 221 -25.56 33.25 20.57
C GLU A 221 -24.83 34.47 21.14
N GLY A 222 -25.53 35.59 21.08
CA GLY A 222 -25.08 36.89 21.57
C GLY A 222 -24.64 36.85 23.03
N ARG A 223 -23.51 37.49 23.29
CA ARG A 223 -23.09 37.90 24.62
C ARG A 223 -22.96 39.41 24.66
N ALA A 224 -24.11 40.06 24.77
CA ALA A 224 -24.23 41.43 25.25
C ALA A 224 -24.31 41.33 26.77
N ASP A 225 -23.18 41.49 27.46
CA ASP A 225 -23.17 41.81 28.88
C ASP A 225 -22.84 43.30 29.02
N ASP A 226 -23.89 44.00 29.42
CA ASP A 226 -23.98 45.40 29.81
C ASP A 226 -22.89 45.83 30.79
N ASP A 227 -22.08 46.82 30.40
CA ASP A 227 -21.26 47.59 31.34
C ASP A 227 -21.93 48.96 31.57
N HIS A 228 -22.97 48.93 32.39
CA HIS A 228 -23.59 50.11 32.99
C HIS A 228 -23.07 50.27 34.43
N GLY A 229 -22.12 51.19 34.63
CA GLY A 229 -21.55 51.44 35.94
C GLY A 229 -20.97 52.85 36.09
N SER A 230 -21.82 53.85 35.94
CA SER A 230 -21.52 55.24 36.29
C SER A 230 -21.12 55.44 37.75
N ARG A 231 -20.26 56.47 37.94
CA ARG A 231 -20.23 57.50 39.00
C ARG A 231 -19.22 57.40 40.16
N ALA A 232 -18.49 58.53 40.23
CA ALA A 232 -18.08 59.35 41.37
C ALA A 232 -16.79 58.97 42.12
#